data_AF-A0AAD6D6K5-F1
#
_entry.id   AF-A0AAD6D6K5-F1
#
_cell.length_a   1.000
_cell.length_b   1.000
_cell.length_c   1.000
_cell.angle_alpha   90.00
_cell.angle_beta   90.00
_cell.angle_gamma   90.00
#
_symmetry.space_group_name_H-M   'P 1'
#
loop_
_entity.id
_entity.type
_entity.pdbx_description
1 polymer ?
#
loop_
_entity_poly.entity_id
_entity_poly.type
_entity_poly.pdbx_seq_one_letter_code
_entity_poly.pdbx_strand_id
1 'polypeptide(L)'
;MSKITVAGVRENVQSLLDYSLNEKKRNFLETVELQIGLKNYDPQRDKRFSGTIKLPVVPRPNMAICIIGDQHDLDRAKHHGIDAMSTDDLKKLNKNKKLIKKLARKYDAFLASEALIKQIPRLLGPGLSKAGKFPTPISHNEDMANKVNDVKSTIKFQLKKVLCLGVAVGNVGMGTEELVGNLMLSINYLVSLLKKGWQNVGSLVIKASMSPPSASTRFSSLHCAEVWMRPRSEGVLV
;
A
#
# COMPACT_ATOMS: atom_id res chain seq x y z
N MET A 1 -4.68 3.31 27.10
CA MET A 1 -4.02 1.99 27.16
C MET A 1 -4.13 1.30 25.81
N SER A 2 -3.02 0.83 25.27
CA SER A 2 -3.01 -0.01 24.06
C SER A 2 -3.68 -1.34 24.38
N LYS A 3 -4.71 -1.71 23.62
CA LYS A 3 -5.42 -2.98 23.79
C LYS A 3 -4.64 -4.20 23.26
N ILE A 4 -3.43 -3.96 22.74
CA ILE A 4 -2.60 -4.97 22.09
C ILE A 4 -1.37 -5.23 22.94
N THR A 5 -1.08 -6.51 23.18
CA THR A 5 0.14 -6.98 23.82
C THR A 5 1.18 -7.32 22.75
N VAL A 6 2.44 -6.95 22.98
CA VAL A 6 3.54 -7.29 22.06
C VAL A 6 3.72 -8.80 21.94
N ALA A 7 3.59 -9.52 23.05
CA ALA A 7 3.65 -10.97 23.10
C ALA A 7 2.59 -11.62 22.20
N GLY A 8 1.33 -11.16 22.25
CA GLY A 8 0.27 -11.70 21.42
C GLY A 8 0.48 -11.44 19.94
N VAL A 9 1.02 -10.27 19.55
CA VAL A 9 1.36 -10.01 18.13
C VAL A 9 2.47 -10.93 17.66
N ARG A 10 3.50 -11.14 18.48
CA ARG A 10 4.64 -12.01 18.14
C ARG A 10 4.20 -13.46 17.90
N GLU A 11 3.37 -14.00 18.79
CA GLU A 11 2.82 -15.35 18.65
C GLU A 11 2.01 -15.50 17.36
N ASN A 12 1.12 -14.54 17.07
CA ASN A 12 0.31 -14.55 15.84
C ASN A 12 1.17 -14.47 14.56
N VAL A 13 2.24 -13.67 14.57
CA VAL A 13 3.17 -13.56 13.44
C VAL A 13 3.93 -14.88 13.26
N GLN A 14 4.38 -15.49 14.35
CA GLN A 14 5.10 -16.75 14.29
C GLN A 14 4.21 -17.88 13.75
N SER A 15 2.99 -18.03 14.28
CA SER A 15 2.02 -19.00 13.75
C SER A 15 1.69 -18.78 12.27
N LEU A 16 1.63 -17.52 11.82
CA LEU A 16 1.41 -17.18 10.42
C LEU A 16 2.59 -17.59 9.53
N LEU A 17 3.82 -17.30 9.96
CA LEU A 17 5.02 -17.69 9.23
C LEU A 17 5.18 -19.21 9.18
N ASP A 18 4.93 -19.90 10.29
CA ASP A 18 4.96 -21.36 10.37
C ASP A 18 3.95 -21.98 9.41
N TYR A 19 2.72 -21.44 9.33
CA TYR A 19 1.72 -21.91 8.38
C TYR A 19 2.16 -21.71 6.92
N SER A 20 2.64 -20.51 6.58
CA SER A 20 3.05 -20.18 5.20
C SER A 20 4.31 -20.92 4.75
N LEU A 21 5.23 -21.23 5.67
CA LEU A 21 6.49 -21.91 5.35
C LEU A 21 6.37 -23.44 5.41
N ASN A 22 5.64 -24.00 6.37
CA ASN A 22 5.67 -25.42 6.68
C ASN A 22 4.46 -26.20 6.16
N GLU A 23 3.23 -25.64 6.24
CA GLU A 23 2.03 -26.38 5.82
C GLU A 23 1.75 -26.26 4.32
N LYS A 24 1.83 -25.05 3.77
CA LYS A 24 1.49 -24.77 2.35
C LYS A 24 2.52 -23.88 1.69
N LYS A 25 3.76 -24.35 1.63
CA LYS A 25 4.85 -23.66 0.94
C LYS A 25 4.46 -23.32 -0.49
N ARG A 26 4.59 -22.04 -0.86
CA ARG A 26 4.32 -21.53 -2.21
C ARG A 26 5.64 -21.16 -2.90
N ASN A 27 5.63 -21.17 -4.23
CA ASN A 27 6.79 -20.84 -5.06
C ASN A 27 6.99 -19.32 -5.25
N PHE A 28 6.24 -18.48 -4.55
CA PHE A 28 6.37 -17.03 -4.59
C PHE A 28 6.42 -16.44 -3.17
N LEU A 29 7.05 -15.28 -3.04
CA LEU A 29 7.19 -14.56 -1.78
C LEU A 29 5.85 -13.92 -1.39
N GLU A 30 5.21 -14.50 -0.37
CA GLU A 30 3.91 -14.02 0.12
C GLU A 30 4.04 -12.67 0.84
N THR A 31 3.06 -11.80 0.61
CA THR A 31 2.93 -10.53 1.34
C THR A 31 2.05 -10.73 2.57
N VAL A 32 2.50 -10.22 3.71
CA VAL A 32 1.74 -10.14 4.96
C VAL A 32 0.93 -8.84 4.97
N GLU A 33 -0.38 -8.97 5.11
CA GLU A 33 -1.36 -7.89 5.14
C GLU A 33 -1.99 -7.76 6.53
N LEU A 34 -2.06 -6.52 7.02
CA LEU A 34 -2.86 -6.12 8.16
C LEU A 34 -4.22 -5.63 7.66
N GLN A 35 -5.28 -6.34 8.05
CA GLN A 35 -6.65 -5.93 7.84
C GLN A 35 -7.19 -5.26 9.11
N ILE A 36 -7.78 -4.08 8.93
CA ILE A 36 -8.40 -3.33 10.01
C ILE A 36 -9.89 -3.15 9.72
N GLY A 37 -10.75 -3.53 10.65
CA GLY A 37 -12.16 -3.16 10.66
C GLY A 37 -12.38 -1.96 11.58
N LEU A 38 -12.87 -0.84 11.05
CA LEU A 38 -13.31 0.29 11.87
C LEU A 38 -14.75 0.06 12.37
N LYS A 39 -15.02 0.41 13.62
CA LYS A 39 -16.35 0.42 14.24
C LYS A 39 -16.78 1.84 14.55
N ASN A 40 -18.10 2.06 14.56
CA ASN A 40 -18.71 3.32 14.98
C ASN A 40 -18.16 4.56 14.25
N TYR A 41 -17.80 4.38 12.98
CA TYR A 41 -17.26 5.42 12.14
C TYR A 41 -18.22 5.65 10.97
N ASP A 42 -18.73 6.87 10.83
CA ASP A 42 -19.60 7.25 9.72
C ASP A 42 -18.80 8.08 8.70
N PRO A 43 -18.54 7.56 7.49
CA PRO A 43 -17.78 8.27 6.45
C PRO A 43 -18.40 9.58 5.95
N GLN A 44 -19.65 9.89 6.35
CA GLN A 44 -20.33 11.14 6.03
C GLN A 44 -20.21 12.19 7.15
N ARG A 45 -20.27 11.77 8.42
CA ARG A 45 -20.20 12.66 9.59
C ARG A 45 -18.76 12.91 10.03
N ASP A 46 -17.90 11.89 9.91
CA ASP A 46 -16.50 11.96 10.32
C ASP A 46 -15.57 12.33 9.16
N LYS A 47 -14.53 13.12 9.47
CA LYS A 47 -13.53 13.55 8.49
C LYS A 47 -12.72 12.34 8.03
N ARG A 48 -12.84 11.98 6.74
CA ARG A 48 -12.00 10.96 6.11
C ARG A 48 -10.52 11.30 6.34
N PHE A 49 -9.80 10.37 6.94
CA PHE A 49 -8.37 10.52 7.17
C PHE A 49 -7.59 9.87 6.02
N SER A 50 -6.47 10.52 5.68
CA SER A 50 -5.45 10.00 4.81
C SER A 50 -4.12 10.25 5.50
N GLY A 51 -3.46 9.17 5.93
CA GLY A 51 -2.16 9.23 6.58
C GLY A 51 -1.16 8.38 5.83
N THR A 52 0.11 8.76 5.91
CA THR A 52 1.22 7.99 5.34
C THR A 52 2.28 7.78 6.40
N ILE A 53 2.74 6.55 6.53
CA ILE A 53 3.85 6.19 7.42
C ILE A 53 4.93 5.48 6.63
N LYS A 54 6.18 5.86 6.88
CA LYS A 54 7.34 5.15 6.38
C LYS A 54 7.66 4.00 7.33
N LEU A 55 7.66 2.78 6.81
CA LEU A 55 8.14 1.63 7.57
C LEU A 55 9.67 1.53 7.54
N PRO A 56 10.30 1.00 8.60
CA PRO A 56 11.73 0.70 8.61
C PRO A 56 12.15 -0.30 7.55
N VAL A 57 11.33 -1.34 7.32
CA VAL A 57 11.62 -2.40 6.34
C VAL A 57 10.58 -2.39 5.23
N VAL A 58 11.05 -2.59 3.99
CA VAL A 58 10.23 -2.54 2.78
C VAL A 58 9.26 -3.74 2.71
N PRO A 59 7.94 -3.51 2.74
CA PRO A 59 6.97 -4.61 2.73
C PRO A 59 6.80 -5.27 1.34
N ARG A 60 6.95 -4.50 0.25
CA ARG A 60 6.79 -4.99 -1.13
C ARG A 60 8.01 -4.61 -1.99
N PRO A 61 9.00 -5.50 -2.15
CA PRO A 61 10.20 -5.19 -2.94
C PRO A 61 9.90 -5.00 -4.44
N ASN A 62 8.92 -5.75 -4.97
CA ASN A 62 8.53 -5.77 -6.39
C ASN A 62 7.47 -4.71 -6.76
N MET A 63 7.38 -3.60 -6.02
CA MET A 63 6.44 -2.52 -6.36
C MET A 63 6.84 -1.85 -7.67
N ALA A 64 5.91 -1.80 -8.64
CA ALA A 64 6.14 -1.16 -9.93
C ALA A 64 6.00 0.37 -9.81
N ILE A 65 7.11 1.09 -9.96
CA ILE A 65 7.17 2.55 -9.85
C ILE A 65 7.46 3.13 -11.23
N CYS A 66 6.75 4.19 -11.60
CA CYS A 66 6.97 4.91 -12.85
C CYS A 66 7.38 6.35 -12.57
N ILE A 67 8.42 6.83 -13.25
CA ILE A 67 8.94 8.19 -13.13
C ILE A 67 8.44 9.03 -14.29
N ILE A 68 7.90 10.20 -14.00
CA ILE A 68 7.43 11.18 -14.99
C ILE A 68 8.35 12.40 -14.86
N GLY A 69 9.23 12.59 -15.83
CA GLY A 69 10.32 13.54 -15.67
C GLY A 69 10.81 14.12 -16.98
N ASP A 70 11.73 15.07 -16.84
CA ASP A 70 12.49 15.61 -17.95
C ASP A 70 13.58 14.62 -18.39
N GLN A 71 14.28 14.94 -19.48
CA GLN A 71 15.29 14.06 -20.07
C GLN A 71 16.35 13.60 -19.04
N HIS A 72 16.74 14.51 -18.14
CA HIS A 72 17.70 14.22 -17.09
C HIS A 72 17.21 13.14 -16.09
N ASP A 73 15.94 13.16 -15.71
CA ASP A 73 15.38 12.14 -14.81
C ASP A 73 15.12 10.83 -15.56
N LEU A 74 14.79 10.90 -16.85
CA LEU A 74 14.68 9.73 -17.74
C LEU A 74 16.01 8.97 -17.82
N ASP A 75 17.12 9.68 -17.96
CA ASP A 75 18.44 9.06 -18.04
C ASP A 75 18.81 8.41 -16.70
N ARG A 76 18.60 9.09 -15.57
CA ARG A 76 18.79 8.48 -14.23
C ARG A 76 17.91 7.25 -14.02
N ALA A 77 16.64 7.32 -14.40
CA ALA A 77 15.71 6.19 -14.26
C ALA A 77 16.14 4.97 -15.07
N LYS A 78 16.63 5.17 -16.30
CA LYS A 78 17.16 4.10 -17.15
C LYS A 78 18.39 3.42 -16.54
N HIS A 79 19.29 4.19 -15.91
CA HIS A 79 20.45 3.61 -15.21
C HIS A 79 20.03 2.70 -14.06
N HIS A 80 18.92 3.01 -13.37
CA HIS A 80 18.38 2.19 -12.29
C HIS A 80 17.38 1.11 -12.76
N GLY A 81 17.11 1.01 -14.07
CA GLY A 81 16.13 0.06 -14.62
C GLY A 81 14.68 0.35 -14.21
N ILE A 82 14.34 1.61 -13.95
CA ILE A 82 12.99 2.05 -13.58
C ILE A 82 12.27 2.59 -14.80
N ASP A 83 11.01 2.19 -14.98
CA ASP A 83 10.17 2.69 -16.06
C ASP A 83 9.99 4.22 -15.96
N ALA A 84 10.28 4.93 -17.04
CA ALA A 84 10.14 6.38 -17.11
C ALA A 84 9.31 6.82 -18.32
N MET A 85 8.55 7.89 -18.14
CA MET A 85 7.70 8.51 -19.17
C MET A 85 8.06 9.98 -19.36
N SER A 86 8.15 10.39 -20.63
CA SER A 86 8.40 11.77 -21.02
C SER A 86 7.11 12.61 -21.01
N THR A 87 7.27 13.93 -21.04
CA THR A 87 6.13 14.87 -21.17
C THR A 87 5.35 14.69 -22.46
N ASP A 88 6.00 14.26 -23.55
CA ASP A 88 5.37 14.06 -24.84
C ASP A 88 4.50 12.80 -24.88
N ASP A 89 4.92 11.75 -24.18
CA ASP A 89 4.09 10.55 -24.01
C ASP A 89 2.87 10.85 -23.12
N LEU A 90 3.03 11.74 -22.14
CA LEU A 90 1.92 12.25 -21.33
C LEU A 90 0.91 13.05 -22.14
N LYS A 91 1.35 13.82 -23.14
CA LYS A 91 0.47 14.55 -24.07
C LYS A 91 -0.30 13.60 -24.99
N LYS A 92 0.31 12.51 -25.48
CA LYS A 92 -0.37 11.48 -26.28
C LYS A 92 -1.47 10.76 -25.50
N LEU A 93 -1.32 10.66 -24.17
CA LEU A 93 -2.28 10.06 -23.26
C LEU A 93 -3.44 11.01 -22.87
N ASN A 94 -3.37 12.27 -23.29
CA ASN A 94 -4.36 13.27 -22.94
C ASN A 94 -5.75 12.91 -23.51
N LYS A 95 -6.79 13.13 -22.70
CA LYS A 95 -8.23 12.84 -23.00
C LYS A 95 -8.63 11.36 -23.12
N ASN A 96 -7.70 10.41 -23.22
CA ASN A 96 -8.02 8.98 -23.32
C ASN A 96 -8.16 8.31 -21.94
N LYS A 97 -9.36 8.37 -21.36
CA LYS A 97 -9.70 7.76 -20.05
C LYS A 97 -9.37 6.27 -19.94
N LYS A 98 -9.41 5.51 -21.05
CA LYS A 98 -9.12 4.06 -21.06
C LYS A 98 -7.63 3.77 -20.87
N LEU A 99 -6.76 4.50 -21.56
CA LEU A 99 -5.30 4.32 -21.48
C LEU A 99 -4.76 4.76 -20.12
N ILE A 100 -5.28 5.87 -19.59
CA ILE A 100 -4.92 6.34 -18.24
C ILE A 100 -5.31 5.31 -17.17
N LYS A 101 -6.47 4.65 -17.30
CA LYS A 101 -6.86 3.56 -16.40
C LYS A 101 -5.97 2.32 -16.53
N LYS A 102 -5.47 2.00 -17.74
CA LYS A 102 -4.51 0.90 -17.94
C LYS A 102 -3.17 1.21 -17.27
N LEU A 103 -2.63 2.41 -17.47
CA LEU A 103 -1.39 2.86 -16.81
C LEU A 103 -1.52 2.87 -15.27
N ALA A 104 -2.63 3.38 -14.76
CA ALA A 104 -2.90 3.40 -13.31
C ALA A 104 -3.05 1.99 -12.70
N ARG A 105 -3.31 0.96 -13.51
CA ARG A 105 -3.33 -0.45 -13.05
C ARG A 105 -1.95 -1.10 -13.14
N LYS A 106 -1.13 -0.71 -14.13
CA LYS A 106 0.22 -1.26 -14.34
C LYS A 106 1.19 -0.83 -13.23
N TYR A 107 1.15 0.44 -12.82
CA TYR A 107 2.08 0.99 -11.82
C TYR A 107 1.38 1.24 -10.49
N ASP A 108 2.05 0.94 -9.38
CA ASP A 108 1.55 1.13 -8.03
C ASP A 108 1.73 2.57 -7.54
N ALA A 109 2.88 3.17 -7.85
CA ALA A 109 3.20 4.55 -7.51
C ALA A 109 3.85 5.29 -8.68
N PHE A 110 3.67 6.60 -8.66
CA PHE A 110 4.29 7.52 -9.63
C PHE A 110 5.19 8.50 -8.89
N LEU A 111 6.35 8.77 -9.48
CA LEU A 111 7.25 9.85 -9.08
C LEU A 111 7.23 10.90 -10.19
N ALA A 112 7.27 12.18 -9.84
CA ALA A 112 7.29 13.23 -10.85
C ALA A 112 8.28 14.34 -10.50
N SER A 113 8.98 14.85 -11.51
CA SER A 113 9.81 16.05 -11.36
C SER A 113 8.97 17.22 -10.89
N GLU A 114 9.51 18.03 -9.97
CA GLU A 114 8.84 19.22 -9.43
C GLU A 114 8.30 20.16 -10.52
N ALA A 115 9.02 20.27 -11.64
CA ALA A 115 8.61 21.09 -12.78
C ALA A 115 7.29 20.62 -13.42
N LEU A 116 7.01 19.31 -13.38
CA LEU A 116 5.90 18.68 -14.09
C LEU A 116 4.65 18.47 -13.21
N ILE A 117 4.79 18.50 -11.89
CA ILE A 117 3.69 18.23 -10.94
C ILE A 117 2.49 19.16 -11.16
N LYS A 118 2.75 20.44 -11.47
CA LYS A 118 1.68 21.43 -11.72
C LYS A 118 0.87 21.12 -12.98
N GLN A 119 1.49 20.46 -13.96
CA GLN A 119 0.88 20.14 -15.25
C GLN A 119 0.11 18.81 -15.23
N ILE A 120 0.47 17.90 -14.33
CA ILE A 120 -0.11 16.55 -14.21
C ILE A 120 -1.64 16.55 -14.09
N PRO A 121 -2.28 17.37 -13.22
CA PRO A 121 -3.74 17.41 -13.13
C PRO A 121 -4.42 17.84 -14.44
N ARG A 122 -3.77 18.72 -15.22
CA ARG A 122 -4.29 19.21 -16.51
C ARG A 122 -4.12 18.18 -17.62
N LEU A 123 -2.98 17.50 -17.67
CA LEU A 123 -2.63 16.56 -18.74
C LEU A 123 -3.28 15.17 -18.56
N LEU A 124 -3.27 14.64 -17.35
CA LEU A 124 -3.80 13.29 -17.04
C LEU A 124 -5.24 13.33 -16.53
N GLY A 125 -5.77 14.52 -16.28
CA GLY A 125 -7.10 14.72 -15.74
C GLY A 125 -7.30 14.07 -14.37
N PRO A 126 -8.55 13.90 -13.91
CA PRO A 126 -8.85 13.32 -12.60
C PRO A 126 -8.60 11.81 -12.52
N GLY A 127 -8.13 11.16 -13.59
CA GLY A 127 -8.02 9.70 -13.68
C GLY A 127 -7.07 9.10 -12.63
N LEU A 128 -5.88 9.68 -12.48
CA LEU A 128 -4.89 9.22 -11.50
C LEU A 128 -5.22 9.66 -10.07
N SER A 129 -5.80 10.85 -9.90
CA SER A 129 -6.26 11.33 -8.59
C SER A 129 -7.38 10.45 -8.03
N LYS A 130 -8.36 10.06 -8.86
CA LYS A 130 -9.42 9.12 -8.47
C LYS A 130 -8.89 7.72 -8.15
N ALA A 131 -7.76 7.32 -8.74
CA ALA A 131 -7.08 6.07 -8.42
C ALA A 131 -6.28 6.15 -7.10
N GLY A 132 -6.09 7.34 -6.51
CA GLY A 132 -5.28 7.56 -5.31
C GLY A 132 -3.77 7.49 -5.55
N LYS A 133 -3.34 7.50 -6.81
CA LYS A 133 -1.94 7.37 -7.24
C LYS A 133 -1.39 8.71 -7.71
N PHE A 134 -1.57 9.75 -6.90
CA PHE A 134 -1.00 11.05 -7.22
C PHE A 134 0.53 10.99 -7.10
N PRO A 135 1.29 11.53 -8.08
CA PRO A 135 2.73 11.43 -8.07
C PRO A 135 3.36 12.14 -6.88
N THR A 136 4.46 11.57 -6.36
CA THR A 136 5.28 12.20 -5.33
C THR A 136 6.38 13.03 -6.00
N PRO A 137 6.65 14.26 -5.55
CA PRO A 137 7.74 15.08 -6.08
C PRO A 137 9.09 14.39 -5.91
N ILE A 138 9.93 14.50 -6.95
CA ILE A 138 11.37 14.28 -6.87
C ILE A 138 12.09 15.56 -7.25
N SER A 139 13.04 15.97 -6.41
CA SER A 139 13.97 17.06 -6.71
C SER A 139 15.20 16.52 -7.42
N HIS A 140 15.79 17.29 -8.34
CA HIS A 140 16.99 16.85 -9.06
C HIS A 140 18.24 16.74 -8.17
N ASN A 141 18.21 17.36 -6.99
CA ASN A 141 19.30 17.34 -6.02
C ASN A 141 19.30 16.08 -5.13
N GLU A 142 18.21 15.31 -5.13
CA GLU A 142 18.07 14.11 -4.31
C GLU A 142 18.41 12.85 -5.12
N ASP A 143 18.90 11.83 -4.42
CA ASP A 143 19.11 10.53 -5.03
C ASP A 143 17.76 9.82 -5.29
N MET A 144 17.58 9.44 -6.55
CA MET A 144 16.38 8.76 -7.05
C MET A 144 16.20 7.39 -6.40
N ALA A 145 17.28 6.67 -6.13
CA ALA A 145 17.21 5.35 -5.51
C ALA A 145 16.65 5.43 -4.08
N ASN A 146 17.07 6.44 -3.31
CA ASN A 146 16.58 6.67 -1.96
C ASN A 146 15.09 7.05 -1.95
N LYS A 147 14.64 7.93 -2.86
CA LYS A 147 13.22 8.25 -2.98
C LYS A 147 12.37 7.06 -3.40
N VAL A 148 12.89 6.22 -4.29
CA VAL A 148 12.21 4.98 -4.69
C VAL A 148 12.06 4.05 -3.49
N ASN A 149 13.10 3.88 -2.68
CA ASN A 149 13.03 3.09 -1.45
C ASN A 149 12.08 3.71 -0.40
N ASP A 150 12.04 5.03 -0.29
CA ASP A 150 11.08 5.74 0.56
C ASP A 150 9.65 5.47 0.13
N VAL A 151 9.35 5.51 -1.17
CA VAL A 151 8.02 5.20 -1.69
C VAL A 151 7.67 3.72 -1.48
N LYS A 152 8.63 2.80 -1.67
CA LYS A 152 8.43 1.36 -1.44
C LYS A 152 8.17 1.02 0.03
N SER A 153 8.83 1.74 0.95
CA SER A 153 8.66 1.57 2.40
C SER A 153 7.46 2.34 2.96
N THR A 154 6.89 3.29 2.20
CA THR A 154 5.76 4.09 2.65
C THR A 154 4.44 3.36 2.43
N ILE A 155 3.68 3.27 3.51
CA ILE A 155 2.31 2.78 3.51
C ILE A 155 1.33 3.94 3.58
N LYS A 156 0.25 3.86 2.80
CA LYS A 156 -0.85 4.83 2.83
C LYS A 156 -2.08 4.24 3.52
N PHE A 157 -2.49 4.85 4.64
CA PHE A 157 -3.77 4.61 5.28
C PHE A 157 -4.79 5.60 4.73
N GLN A 158 -5.56 5.18 3.73
CA GLN A 158 -6.60 6.01 3.13
C GLN A 158 -7.98 5.40 3.33
N LEU A 159 -8.85 6.11 4.05
CA LEU A 159 -10.25 5.72 4.15
C LEU A 159 -11.00 6.09 2.87
N LYS A 160 -11.52 5.07 2.18
CA LYS A 160 -12.38 5.24 1.00
C LYS A 160 -13.85 5.30 1.44
N LYS A 161 -14.71 4.48 0.83
CA LYS A 161 -16.13 4.34 1.18
C LYS A 161 -16.39 3.23 2.20
N VAL A 162 -15.48 2.26 2.29
CA VAL A 162 -15.63 1.04 3.11
C VAL A 162 -14.88 1.21 4.43
N LEU A 163 -15.42 0.60 5.50
CA LEU A 163 -14.87 0.66 6.87
C LEU A 163 -13.74 -0.34 7.11
N CYS A 164 -13.60 -1.36 6.25
CA CYS A 164 -12.47 -2.29 6.24
C CYS A 164 -11.29 -1.65 5.46
N LEU A 165 -10.11 -1.59 6.08
CA LEU A 165 -8.83 -1.17 5.48
C LEU A 165 -7.91 -2.39 5.37
N GLY A 166 -7.09 -2.45 4.31
CA GLY A 166 -6.09 -3.49 4.12
C GLY A 166 -4.77 -2.85 3.75
N VAL A 167 -3.70 -3.23 4.46
CA VAL A 167 -2.37 -2.65 4.34
C VAL A 167 -1.32 -3.75 4.29
N ALA A 168 -0.36 -3.66 3.39
CA ALA A 168 0.77 -4.58 3.35
C ALA A 168 1.84 -4.13 4.35
N VAL A 169 2.13 -4.95 5.36
CA VAL A 169 3.05 -4.63 6.47
C VAL A 169 4.39 -5.34 6.37
N GLY A 170 4.49 -6.36 5.51
CA GLY A 170 5.73 -7.09 5.31
C GLY A 170 5.59 -8.24 4.33
N ASN A 171 6.58 -9.11 4.32
CA ASN A 171 6.60 -10.34 3.54
C ASN A 171 7.05 -11.53 4.39
N VAL A 172 6.81 -12.75 3.90
CA VAL A 172 7.17 -13.99 4.61
C VAL A 172 8.69 -14.22 4.69
N GLY A 173 9.48 -13.54 3.86
CA GLY A 173 10.95 -13.61 3.92
C GLY A 173 11.59 -12.72 5.00
N MET A 174 10.79 -11.92 5.71
CA MET A 174 11.27 -11.05 6.78
C MET A 174 11.35 -11.78 8.13
N GLY A 175 12.23 -11.29 8.99
CA GLY A 175 12.31 -11.79 10.37
C GLY A 175 11.02 -11.49 11.16
N THR A 176 10.73 -12.33 12.16
CA THR A 176 9.61 -12.13 13.08
C THR A 176 9.66 -10.78 13.77
N GLU A 177 10.83 -10.35 14.25
CA GLU A 177 11.02 -9.08 14.94
C GLU A 177 10.77 -7.87 14.04
N GLU A 178 11.22 -7.93 12.78
CA GLU A 178 11.00 -6.87 11.79
C GLU A 178 9.52 -6.71 11.47
N LEU A 179 8.79 -7.83 11.33
CA LEU A 179 7.35 -7.84 11.10
C LEU A 179 6.58 -7.28 12.29
N VAL A 180 6.95 -7.65 13.52
CA VAL A 180 6.34 -7.12 14.74
C VAL A 180 6.58 -5.61 14.85
N GLY A 181 7.79 -5.14 14.56
CA GLY A 181 8.11 -3.71 14.52
C GLY A 181 7.25 -2.93 13.53
N ASN A 182 7.13 -3.44 12.29
CA ASN A 182 6.29 -2.85 11.26
C ASN A 182 4.81 -2.81 11.64
N LEU A 183 4.30 -3.90 12.24
CA LEU A 183 2.91 -4.01 12.70
C LEU A 183 2.62 -2.98 13.81
N MET A 184 3.49 -2.89 14.81
CA MET A 184 3.30 -1.97 15.94
C MET A 184 3.32 -0.51 15.48
N LEU A 185 4.27 -0.13 14.64
CA LEU A 185 4.32 1.21 14.06
C LEU A 185 3.07 1.53 13.25
N SER A 186 2.62 0.58 12.42
CA SER A 186 1.42 0.72 11.60
C SER A 186 0.14 0.92 12.43
N ILE A 187 -0.03 0.12 13.49
CA ILE A 187 -1.21 0.17 14.35
C ILE A 187 -1.20 1.44 15.20
N ASN A 188 -0.07 1.79 15.80
CA ASN A 188 0.03 2.99 16.63
C ASN A 188 -0.22 4.27 15.80
N TYR A 189 0.31 4.31 14.58
CA TYR A 189 0.04 5.41 13.65
C TYR A 189 -1.44 5.50 13.29
N LEU A 190 -2.09 4.37 12.95
CA LEU A 190 -3.52 4.34 12.66
C LEU A 190 -4.37 4.84 13.84
N VAL A 191 -4.05 4.43 15.06
CA VAL A 191 -4.77 4.87 16.27
C VAL A 191 -4.64 6.38 16.46
N SER A 192 -3.48 6.97 16.16
CA SER A 192 -3.25 8.41 16.28
C SER A 192 -4.09 9.23 15.29
N LEU A 193 -4.43 8.67 14.13
CA LEU A 193 -5.27 9.32 13.12
C LEU A 193 -6.77 9.33 13.48
N LEU A 194 -7.21 8.44 14.38
CA LEU A 194 -8.61 8.30 14.76
C LEU A 194 -8.94 9.21 15.95
N LYS A 195 -9.98 10.04 15.82
CA LYS A 195 -10.43 10.96 16.89
C LYS A 195 -10.72 10.28 18.23
N LYS A 196 -11.25 9.05 18.21
CA LYS A 196 -11.56 8.25 19.41
C LYS A 196 -10.54 7.13 19.66
N GLY A 197 -9.40 7.15 18.95
CA GLY A 197 -8.34 6.15 19.05
C GLY A 197 -8.85 4.71 18.98
N TRP A 198 -8.52 3.93 20.01
CA TRP A 198 -8.86 2.51 20.14
C TRP A 198 -10.36 2.19 20.17
N GLN A 199 -11.25 3.15 20.46
CA GLN A 199 -12.69 2.90 20.45
C GLN A 199 -13.26 2.76 19.04
N ASN A 200 -12.59 3.35 18.04
CA ASN A 200 -12.97 3.23 16.64
C ASN A 200 -12.35 2.01 15.95
N VAL A 201 -11.41 1.31 16.61
CA VAL A 201 -10.79 0.09 16.09
C VAL A 201 -11.63 -1.10 16.51
N GLY A 202 -12.23 -1.77 15.53
CA GLY A 202 -13.16 -2.86 15.76
C GLY A 202 -12.54 -4.24 15.77
N SER A 203 -11.74 -4.55 14.75
CA SER A 203 -10.97 -5.78 14.61
C SER A 203 -9.66 -5.51 13.90
N LEU A 204 -8.62 -6.24 14.30
CA LEU A 204 -7.33 -6.27 13.64
C LEU A 204 -7.02 -7.72 13.32
N VAL A 205 -6.77 -8.01 12.05
CA VAL A 205 -6.53 -9.36 11.56
C VAL A 205 -5.27 -9.32 10.71
N ILE A 206 -4.31 -10.16 11.07
CA ILE A 206 -3.11 -10.36 10.27
C ILE A 206 -3.37 -11.57 9.37
N LYS A 207 -2.99 -11.46 8.09
CA LYS A 207 -3.08 -12.56 7.13
C LYS A 207 -1.93 -12.51 6.14
N ALA A 208 -1.53 -13.65 5.60
CA ALA A 208 -0.73 -13.69 4.38
C ALA A 208 -1.66 -13.63 3.15
N SER A 209 -1.07 -13.60 1.96
CA SER A 209 -1.80 -13.44 0.70
C SER A 209 -2.76 -14.61 0.43
N MET A 210 -2.38 -15.83 0.84
CA MET A 210 -3.16 -17.06 0.63
C MET A 210 -3.35 -17.88 1.91
N SER A 211 -2.91 -17.37 3.07
CA SER A 211 -3.12 -18.05 4.36
C SER A 211 -4.51 -17.78 4.92
N PRO A 212 -5.07 -18.70 5.72
CA PRO A 212 -6.21 -18.38 6.56
C PRO A 212 -5.84 -17.23 7.51
N PRO A 213 -6.82 -16.40 7.90
CA PRO A 213 -6.57 -15.28 8.80
C PRO A 213 -6.15 -15.79 10.18
N SER A 214 -4.94 -15.42 10.63
CA SER A 214 -4.53 -15.59 12.03
C SER A 214 -5.34 -14.59 12.86
N ALA A 215 -6.35 -15.10 13.55
CA ALA A 215 -7.34 -14.28 14.23
C ALA A 215 -6.77 -13.68 15.52
N SER A 216 -6.04 -12.56 15.43
CA SER A 216 -5.54 -11.87 16.62
C SER A 216 -6.63 -11.17 17.45
N THR A 217 -7.84 -10.91 16.91
CA THR A 217 -9.01 -10.53 17.73
C THR A 217 -10.33 -10.73 16.98
N ARG A 218 -11.04 -11.85 17.24
CA ARG A 218 -12.44 -12.01 16.82
C ARG A 218 -13.33 -11.17 17.73
N PHE A 219 -13.76 -9.99 17.28
CA PHE A 219 -15.08 -9.48 17.67
C PHE A 219 -16.01 -9.65 16.49
N SER A 220 -16.96 -10.57 16.64
CA SER A 220 -18.10 -10.87 15.79
C SER A 220 -18.57 -9.68 14.91
N SER A 221 -18.45 -9.84 13.59
CA SER A 221 -19.57 -9.69 12.66
C SER A 221 -19.17 -10.18 11.25
N LEU A 222 -19.99 -11.07 10.69
CA LEU A 222 -19.74 -11.89 9.49
C LEU A 222 -19.68 -11.13 8.15
N HIS A 223 -19.67 -9.80 8.11
CA HIS A 223 -19.95 -9.06 6.88
C HIS A 223 -18.76 -8.77 5.96
N CYS A 224 -17.50 -8.99 6.39
CA CYS A 224 -16.31 -8.66 5.57
C CYS A 224 -15.76 -9.87 4.76
N ALA A 225 -16.33 -11.07 4.89
CA ALA A 225 -15.84 -12.30 4.22
C ALA A 225 -16.22 -12.40 2.72
N GLU A 226 -17.39 -11.91 2.30
CA GLU A 226 -17.88 -12.08 0.91
C GLU A 226 -17.14 -11.23 -0.14
N VAL A 227 -16.49 -10.14 0.26
CA VAL A 227 -15.80 -9.25 -0.69
C VAL A 227 -14.45 -9.80 -1.15
N TRP A 228 -13.90 -10.80 -0.45
CA TRP A 228 -12.53 -11.29 -0.66
C TRP A 228 -12.43 -12.69 -1.29
N MET A 229 -13.53 -13.43 -1.44
CA MET A 229 -13.55 -14.76 -2.10
C MET A 229 -13.56 -14.70 -3.63
N ARG A 230 -13.24 -13.57 -4.27
CA ARG A 230 -12.91 -13.58 -5.70
C ARG A 230 -11.42 -13.82 -5.87
N PRO A 231 -10.99 -14.95 -6.46
CA PRO A 231 -9.60 -15.14 -6.81
C PRO A 231 -9.16 -13.95 -7.67
N ARG A 232 -8.03 -13.34 -7.30
CA ARG A 232 -7.32 -12.36 -8.11
C ARG A 232 -6.78 -13.14 -9.32
N SER A 233 -7.64 -13.34 -10.31
CA SER A 233 -7.36 -14.06 -11.55
C SER A 233 -6.06 -13.53 -12.14
N GLU A 234 -5.12 -14.45 -12.31
CA GLU A 234 -3.85 -14.31 -13.01
C GLU A 234 -4.05 -13.64 -14.36
N GLY A 235 -2.97 -13.01 -14.83
CA GLY A 235 -2.92 -12.36 -16.12
C GLY A 235 -3.30 -13.32 -17.26
N VAL A 236 -4.06 -12.78 -18.20
CA VAL A 236 -4.03 -13.28 -19.58
C VAL A 236 -3.28 -12.24 -20.37
N LEU A 237 -2.05 -12.60 -20.73
CA LEU A 237 -1.35 -12.11 -21.91
C LEU A 237 -2.27 -12.29 -23.12
N VAL A 238 -2.76 -11.18 -23.70
CA VAL A 238 -2.71 -10.81 -25.15
C VAL A 238 -2.94 -9.29 -25.23
#